data_AF-A0A1C6JX37-F1
#
_entry.id   AF-A0A1C6JX37-F1
#
_cell.length_a   1.000
_cell.length_b   1.000
_cell.length_c   1.000
_cell.angle_alpha   90.00
_cell.angle_beta   90.00
_cell.angle_gamma   90.00
#
_symmetry.space_group_name_H-M   'P 1'
#
loop_
_entity.id
_entity.type
_entity.pdbx_description
1 polymer ?
#
loop_
_entity_poly.entity_id
_entity_poly.type
_entity_poly.pdbx_seq_one_letter_code
_entity_poly.pdbx_strand_id
1 'polypeptide(L)'
;MKKSLVFGILLSICMTIPTMADTSNSGIVIEPISSLQEQLEEMTEEQKVIAIEKYYSVEDEKIVETRASWYQLGGFYMPQQSAQNNCVAACCYATMRWLTGIEVPMGALFGGGAASLSQAQSYLNSAQSANVYVAMSSTVSLDAMKANFYTAIAGHNAPPIISATMSTADGWPYALNAHAMCITGITSDRGMVMVADSYIPWVNGSASTQYVMPSTSVKSAIARRGIGYIF
;
A
#
# COMPACT_ATOMS: atom_id res chain seq x y z
N MET A 1 -37.24 -3.70 -69.63
CA MET A 1 -36.10 -2.79 -69.40
C MET A 1 -35.81 -2.70 -67.91
N LYS A 2 -34.56 -3.00 -67.54
CA LYS A 2 -33.76 -2.66 -66.34
C LYS A 2 -34.40 -2.68 -64.93
N LYS A 3 -33.94 -3.66 -64.15
CA LYS A 3 -33.91 -3.74 -62.68
C LYS A 3 -33.23 -2.49 -62.09
N SER A 4 -33.72 -1.97 -60.96
CA SER A 4 -32.92 -1.15 -60.06
C SER A 4 -33.11 -1.61 -58.62
N LEU A 5 -32.01 -2.05 -58.04
CA LEU A 5 -31.83 -2.60 -56.70
C LEU A 5 -31.36 -1.44 -55.82
N VAL A 6 -32.16 -1.03 -54.83
CA VAL A 6 -31.75 0.01 -53.87
C VAL A 6 -31.05 -0.69 -52.70
N PHE A 7 -29.72 -0.62 -52.69
CA PHE A 7 -28.88 -1.01 -51.55
C PHE A 7 -28.78 0.19 -50.60
N GLY A 8 -29.53 0.17 -49.50
CA GLY A 8 -29.36 1.11 -48.39
C GLY A 8 -28.26 0.59 -47.47
N ILE A 9 -27.05 1.15 -47.61
CA ILE A 9 -25.93 0.87 -46.70
C ILE A 9 -26.22 1.58 -45.36
N LEU A 10 -26.55 0.79 -44.33
CA LEU A 10 -26.52 1.26 -42.95
C LEU A 10 -25.05 1.45 -42.54
N LEU A 11 -24.57 2.69 -42.58
CA LEU A 11 -23.28 3.07 -42.03
C LEU A 11 -23.42 3.11 -40.50
N SER A 12 -23.20 1.97 -39.84
CA SER A 12 -23.06 1.91 -38.38
C SER A 12 -21.73 2.56 -38.02
N ILE A 13 -21.77 3.83 -37.65
CA ILE A 13 -20.64 4.52 -37.03
C ILE A 13 -20.56 3.95 -35.60
N CYS A 14 -19.77 2.88 -35.44
CA CYS A 14 -19.22 2.51 -34.13
C CYS A 14 -18.36 3.68 -33.67
N MET A 15 -18.95 4.59 -32.90
CA MET A 15 -18.17 5.51 -32.07
C MET A 15 -17.48 4.66 -31.01
N THR A 16 -16.28 4.18 -31.32
CA THR A 16 -15.35 3.73 -30.29
C THR A 16 -15.04 4.96 -29.45
N ILE A 17 -15.68 5.05 -28.29
CA ILE A 17 -15.24 5.92 -27.20
C ILE A 17 -13.80 5.48 -26.93
N PRO A 18 -12.77 6.32 -27.12
CA PRO A 18 -11.47 5.99 -26.60
C PRO A 18 -11.62 5.98 -25.07
N THR A 19 -11.58 4.79 -24.48
CA THR A 19 -11.22 4.62 -23.08
C THR A 19 -9.78 5.13 -22.95
N MET A 20 -9.67 6.44 -22.71
CA MET A 20 -8.50 7.02 -22.09
C MET A 20 -8.36 6.32 -20.74
N ALA A 21 -7.48 5.32 -20.67
CA ALA A 21 -6.94 4.88 -19.40
C ALA A 21 -6.22 6.10 -18.82
N ASP A 22 -6.86 6.80 -17.89
CA ASP A 22 -6.22 7.85 -17.13
C ASP A 22 -5.20 7.17 -16.22
N THR A 23 -3.95 7.17 -16.68
CA THR A 23 -2.82 6.46 -16.07
C THR A 23 -2.21 7.22 -14.89
N SER A 24 -2.85 8.28 -14.38
CA SER A 24 -2.27 9.23 -13.42
C SER A 24 -2.84 9.17 -11.99
N ASN A 25 -3.45 8.04 -11.59
CA ASN A 25 -4.17 7.91 -10.33
C ASN A 25 -3.29 7.73 -9.05
N SER A 26 -2.05 8.20 -9.06
CA SER A 26 -1.04 7.75 -8.10
C SER A 26 -0.20 8.85 -7.49
N GLY A 27 0.12 8.71 -6.20
CA GLY A 27 1.10 9.55 -5.49
C GLY A 27 2.49 9.61 -6.18
N ILE A 28 3.40 10.41 -5.60
CA ILE A 28 4.68 10.80 -6.21
C ILE A 28 5.42 9.58 -6.80
N VAL A 29 5.71 9.65 -8.12
CA VAL A 29 6.19 8.50 -8.90
C VAL A 29 7.66 8.15 -8.60
N ILE A 30 8.47 9.06 -8.05
CA ILE A 30 9.92 9.05 -8.27
C ILE A 30 10.76 9.37 -7.02
N GLU A 31 10.62 8.64 -5.92
CA GLU A 31 11.63 8.68 -4.86
C GLU A 31 11.98 7.25 -4.44
N PRO A 32 13.07 6.66 -4.96
CA PRO A 32 13.57 5.40 -4.43
C PRO A 32 13.85 5.56 -2.94
N ILE A 33 13.51 4.53 -2.17
CA ILE A 33 13.77 4.51 -0.73
C ILE A 33 15.28 4.67 -0.48
N SER A 34 15.63 5.56 0.44
CA SER A 34 17.00 5.77 0.88
C SER A 34 17.58 4.54 1.59
N SER A 35 18.90 4.40 1.56
CA SER A 35 19.59 3.33 2.28
C SER A 35 19.33 3.42 3.79
N LEU A 36 19.50 2.31 4.53
CA LEU A 36 19.34 2.34 5.99
C LEU A 36 20.24 3.41 6.62
N GLN A 37 21.48 3.55 6.16
CA GLN A 37 22.41 4.53 6.70
C GLN A 37 21.91 5.96 6.53
N GLU A 38 21.42 6.31 5.34
CA GLU A 38 20.80 7.62 5.06
C GLU A 38 19.55 7.86 5.92
N GLN A 39 18.71 6.83 6.12
CA GLN A 39 17.54 6.95 6.99
C GLN A 39 17.95 7.22 8.45
N LEU A 40 19.00 6.57 8.94
CA LEU A 40 19.48 6.74 10.31
C LEU A 40 20.03 8.16 10.54
N GLU A 41 20.63 8.80 9.55
CA GLU A 41 21.17 10.17 9.68
C GLU A 41 20.10 11.20 10.03
N GLU A 42 18.85 10.98 9.63
CA GLU A 42 17.71 11.84 9.91
C GLU A 42 16.97 11.49 11.21
N MET A 43 17.34 10.39 11.87
CA MET A 43 16.70 9.88 13.08
C MET A 43 17.39 10.35 14.36
N THR A 44 16.61 10.44 15.44
CA THR A 44 17.14 10.60 16.80
C THR A 44 17.90 9.34 17.24
N GLU A 45 18.79 9.45 18.24
CA GLU A 45 19.55 8.29 18.74
C GLU A 45 18.64 7.16 19.25
N GLU A 46 17.53 7.50 19.90
CA GLU A 46 16.53 6.52 20.35
C GLU A 46 15.87 5.80 19.16
N GLN A 47 15.50 6.55 18.12
CA GLN A 47 14.95 5.98 16.90
C GLN A 47 15.95 5.10 16.16
N LYS A 48 17.24 5.47 16.12
CA LYS A 48 18.29 4.67 15.48
C LYS A 48 18.39 3.28 16.10
N VAL A 49 18.36 3.18 17.43
CA VAL A 49 18.42 1.88 18.14
C VAL A 49 17.24 1.00 17.73
N ILE A 50 16.02 1.52 17.79
CA ILE A 50 14.80 0.79 17.42
C ILE A 50 14.82 0.41 15.93
N ALA A 51 15.26 1.32 15.06
CA ALA A 51 15.35 1.09 13.62
C ALA A 51 16.33 -0.04 13.28
N ILE A 52 17.50 -0.08 13.92
CA ILE A 52 18.49 -1.14 13.76
C ILE A 52 17.94 -2.47 14.27
N GLU A 53 17.31 -2.48 15.45
CA GLU A 53 16.69 -3.68 16.01
C GLU A 53 15.62 -4.25 15.08
N LYS A 54 14.74 -3.40 14.53
CA LYS A 54 13.75 -3.80 13.53
C LYS A 54 14.38 -4.31 12.23
N TYR A 55 15.38 -3.61 11.71
CA TYR A 55 16.00 -3.95 10.43
C TYR A 55 16.72 -5.30 10.49
N TYR A 56 17.36 -5.58 11.63
CA TYR A 56 18.09 -6.82 11.88
C TYR A 56 17.33 -7.80 12.77
N SER A 57 16.01 -7.63 12.94
CA SER A 57 15.21 -8.59 13.70
C SER A 57 15.26 -9.92 12.97
N VAL A 58 16.17 -10.79 13.39
CA VAL A 58 16.27 -12.17 12.92
C VAL A 58 15.21 -12.92 13.71
N GLU A 59 14.11 -13.30 13.05
CA GLU A 59 13.15 -14.20 13.70
C GLU A 59 13.38 -15.64 13.30
N ASP A 60 13.29 -16.48 14.33
CA ASP A 60 13.49 -17.92 14.38
C ASP A 60 12.53 -18.73 13.50
N GLU A 61 12.89 -20.01 13.34
CA GLU A 61 12.28 -21.04 12.50
C GLU A 61 10.75 -20.94 12.35
N LYS A 62 10.32 -21.05 11.08
CA LYS A 62 8.91 -21.20 10.69
C LYS A 62 8.29 -22.36 11.47
N ILE A 63 7.47 -22.06 12.48
CA ILE A 63 6.60 -23.06 13.09
C ILE A 63 5.59 -23.48 12.03
N VAL A 64 5.66 -24.73 11.58
CA VAL A 64 4.70 -25.31 10.65
C VAL A 64 3.41 -25.58 11.42
N GLU A 65 2.54 -24.58 11.51
CA GLU A 65 1.19 -24.77 12.04
C GLU A 65 0.34 -25.58 11.05
N THR A 66 -0.43 -26.56 11.55
CA THR A 66 -1.31 -27.41 10.74
C THR A 66 -2.50 -26.64 10.13
N ARG A 67 -2.80 -25.45 10.66
CA ARG A 67 -3.70 -24.44 10.07
C ARG A 67 -3.18 -23.05 10.40
N ALA A 68 -3.02 -22.20 9.40
CA ALA A 68 -2.58 -20.84 9.62
C ALA A 68 -3.62 -20.02 10.39
N SER A 69 -3.18 -19.32 11.43
CA SER A 69 -3.95 -18.35 12.20
C SER A 69 -3.66 -16.92 11.70
N TRP A 70 -4.38 -15.92 12.20
CA TRP A 70 -4.19 -14.53 11.78
C TRP A 70 -3.61 -13.67 12.91
N TYR A 71 -2.56 -12.92 12.58
CA TYR A 71 -2.14 -11.73 13.32
C TYR A 71 -2.76 -10.52 12.62
N GLN A 72 -3.58 -9.73 13.34
CA GLN A 72 -4.36 -8.64 12.75
C GLN A 72 -4.46 -7.45 13.70
N LEU A 73 -4.44 -6.25 13.10
CA LEU A 73 -4.74 -4.98 13.77
C LEU A 73 -6.27 -4.83 13.88
N GLY A 74 -6.86 -5.56 14.84
CA GLY A 74 -8.30 -5.60 15.05
C GLY A 74 -8.88 -4.23 15.36
N GLY A 75 -9.79 -3.73 14.51
CA GLY A 75 -10.38 -2.40 14.64
C GLY A 75 -9.66 -1.28 13.88
N PHE A 76 -8.61 -1.62 13.13
CA PHE A 76 -7.98 -0.68 12.21
C PHE A 76 -8.99 -0.14 11.19
N TYR A 77 -9.05 1.18 11.05
CA TYR A 77 -9.98 1.86 10.14
C TYR A 77 -9.20 2.54 9.03
N MET A 78 -9.45 2.11 7.79
CA MET A 78 -8.96 2.79 6.61
C MET A 78 -10.07 3.70 6.04
N PRO A 79 -9.88 5.03 6.05
CA PRO A 79 -10.84 5.95 5.45
C PRO A 79 -10.77 5.91 3.92
N GLN A 80 -11.81 6.41 3.27
CA GLN A 80 -11.72 6.80 1.87
C GLN A 80 -10.72 7.96 1.72
N GLN A 81 -9.83 7.90 0.74
CA GLN A 81 -8.92 9.01 0.43
C GLN A 81 -9.69 10.24 -0.06
N SER A 82 -9.31 11.45 0.37
CA SER A 82 -10.05 12.69 0.06
C SER A 82 -9.96 13.12 -1.40
N ALA A 83 -8.88 12.77 -2.09
CA ALA A 83 -8.71 12.96 -3.52
C ALA A 83 -7.94 11.80 -4.15
N GLN A 84 -7.91 11.77 -5.48
CA GLN A 84 -7.35 10.70 -6.31
C GLN A 84 -5.88 10.38 -5.99
N ASN A 85 -5.10 11.35 -5.52
CA ASN A 85 -3.67 11.22 -5.23
C ASN A 85 -3.32 11.22 -3.72
N ASN A 86 -4.31 11.21 -2.81
CA ASN A 86 -4.08 11.27 -1.36
C ASN A 86 -3.91 9.89 -0.68
N CYS A 87 -3.58 8.82 -1.41
CA CYS A 87 -3.45 7.48 -0.83
C CYS A 87 -2.41 7.40 0.31
N VAL A 88 -1.29 8.12 0.20
CA VAL A 88 -0.28 8.21 1.27
C VAL A 88 -0.80 8.96 2.49
N ALA A 89 -1.53 10.07 2.28
CA ALA A 89 -2.15 10.82 3.37
C ALA A 89 -3.21 10.00 4.09
N ALA A 90 -4.00 9.18 3.36
CA ALA A 90 -4.95 8.26 3.94
C ALA A 90 -4.29 7.16 4.78
N CYS A 91 -3.17 6.61 4.32
CA CYS A 91 -2.37 5.68 5.11
C CYS A 91 -1.83 6.34 6.39
N CYS A 92 -1.27 7.56 6.28
CA CYS A 92 -0.75 8.30 7.45
C CYS A 92 -1.86 8.65 8.45
N TYR A 93 -3.04 9.05 7.97
CA TYR A 93 -4.23 9.25 8.80
C TYR A 93 -4.57 7.99 9.59
N ALA A 94 -4.73 6.87 8.89
CA ALA A 94 -5.19 5.61 9.47
C ALA A 94 -4.17 5.06 10.48
N THR A 95 -2.89 5.13 10.14
CA THR A 95 -1.78 4.74 11.02
C THR A 95 -1.71 5.61 12.28
N MET A 96 -1.78 6.94 12.15
CA MET A 96 -1.75 7.84 13.32
C MET A 96 -2.93 7.59 14.25
N ARG A 97 -4.14 7.45 13.69
CA ARG A 97 -5.34 7.11 14.45
C ARG A 97 -5.18 5.79 15.18
N TRP A 98 -4.59 4.78 14.54
CA TRP A 98 -4.33 3.49 15.16
C TRP A 98 -3.32 3.56 16.30
N LEU A 99 -2.16 4.18 16.06
CA LEU A 99 -1.04 4.21 17.01
C LEU A 99 -1.29 5.13 18.22
N THR A 100 -2.08 6.18 18.04
CA THR A 100 -2.20 7.26 19.03
C THR A 100 -3.64 7.60 19.41
N GLY A 101 -4.63 7.16 18.63
CA GLY A 101 -6.01 7.64 18.74
C GLY A 101 -6.25 9.04 18.16
N ILE A 102 -5.20 9.72 17.65
CA ILE A 102 -5.30 11.08 17.11
C ILE A 102 -5.67 11.05 15.63
N GLU A 103 -6.70 11.81 15.27
CA GLU A 103 -7.11 12.02 13.88
C GLU A 103 -6.53 13.35 13.37
N VAL A 104 -5.66 13.30 12.37
CA VAL A 104 -5.11 14.48 11.69
C VAL A 104 -5.82 14.66 10.36
N PRO A 105 -6.47 15.80 10.06
CA PRO A 105 -7.21 15.97 8.82
C PRO A 105 -6.37 15.66 7.58
N MET A 106 -6.87 14.78 6.70
CA MET A 106 -6.11 14.33 5.52
C MET A 106 -5.68 15.49 4.60
N GLY A 107 -6.52 16.53 4.49
CA GLY A 107 -6.20 17.75 3.73
C GLY A 107 -5.10 18.64 4.35
N ALA A 108 -4.76 18.45 5.62
CA ALA A 108 -3.64 19.13 6.27
C ALA A 108 -2.31 18.38 6.06
N LEU A 109 -2.39 17.06 5.82
CA LEU A 109 -1.22 16.24 5.53
C LEU A 109 -0.67 16.59 4.14
N PHE A 110 0.63 16.89 4.09
CA PHE A 110 1.35 17.13 2.83
C PHE A 110 0.71 18.23 1.95
N GLY A 111 0.13 19.26 2.58
CA GLY A 111 -0.56 20.34 1.88
C GLY A 111 -1.79 19.91 1.09
N GLY A 112 -2.37 18.74 1.41
CA GLY A 112 -3.50 18.15 0.72
C GLY A 112 -3.13 17.49 -0.62
N GLY A 113 -1.85 17.36 -0.93
CA GLY A 113 -1.34 16.83 -2.20
C GLY A 113 -0.97 15.35 -2.17
N ALA A 114 -0.35 14.92 -3.27
CA ALA A 114 0.39 13.67 -3.34
C ALA A 114 1.62 13.73 -2.42
N ALA A 115 2.01 12.58 -1.88
CA ALA A 115 3.22 12.44 -1.07
C ALA A 115 3.99 11.16 -1.43
N SER A 116 5.27 11.11 -1.06
CA SER A 116 6.14 9.94 -1.17
C SER A 116 6.09 9.07 0.10
N LEU A 117 6.57 7.82 0.02
CA LEU A 117 6.73 6.98 1.22
C LEU A 117 7.78 7.53 2.18
N SER A 118 8.81 8.24 1.67
CA SER A 118 9.80 8.92 2.51
C SER A 118 9.14 10.00 3.35
N GLN A 119 8.32 10.87 2.73
CA GLN A 119 7.54 11.87 3.47
C GLN A 119 6.60 11.24 4.51
N ALA A 120 6.00 10.08 4.20
CA ALA A 120 5.19 9.33 5.16
C ALA A 120 6.02 8.84 6.35
N GLN A 121 7.21 8.27 6.11
CA GLN A 121 8.12 7.82 7.15
C GLN A 121 8.54 8.97 8.06
N SER A 122 9.03 10.07 7.50
CA SER A 122 9.46 11.25 8.26
C SER A 122 8.30 11.83 9.08
N TYR A 123 7.10 11.91 8.50
CA TYR A 123 5.90 12.34 9.22
C TYR A 123 5.57 11.40 10.39
N LEU A 124 5.47 10.10 10.16
CA LEU A 124 5.10 9.14 11.21
C LEU A 124 6.13 9.13 12.34
N ASN A 125 7.42 9.16 12.02
CA ASN A 125 8.49 9.15 13.02
C ASN A 125 8.58 10.45 13.82
N SER A 126 8.12 11.58 13.27
CA SER A 126 8.08 12.86 14.00
C SER A 126 6.79 13.10 14.76
N ALA A 127 5.67 12.55 14.28
CA ALA A 127 4.34 12.81 14.84
C ALA A 127 3.95 11.89 16.01
N GLN A 128 4.65 10.77 16.19
CA GLN A 128 4.39 9.81 17.27
C GLN A 128 5.65 9.05 17.68
N SER A 129 5.63 8.44 18.87
CA SER A 129 6.74 7.65 19.43
C SER A 129 6.37 6.19 19.74
N ALA A 130 5.17 5.74 19.34
CA ALA A 130 4.67 4.38 19.56
C ALA A 130 5.35 3.34 18.66
N ASN A 131 5.76 3.72 17.44
CA ASN A 131 6.43 2.85 16.49
C ASN A 131 7.43 3.64 15.63
N VAL A 132 8.66 3.16 15.52
CA VAL A 132 9.64 3.72 14.57
C VAL A 132 9.50 3.02 13.24
N TYR A 133 9.23 3.78 12.18
CA TYR A 133 9.11 3.28 10.82
C TYR A 133 10.47 3.31 10.10
N VAL A 134 10.81 2.18 9.49
CA VAL A 134 11.97 2.04 8.60
C VAL A 134 11.51 1.69 7.19
N ALA A 135 12.25 2.16 6.19
CA ALA A 135 11.95 1.96 4.79
C ALA A 135 12.80 0.84 4.18
N MET A 136 12.16 -0.02 3.38
CA MET A 136 12.78 -1.15 2.70
C MET A 136 12.60 -1.04 1.20
N SER A 137 13.66 -1.27 0.44
CA SER A 137 13.62 -1.25 -1.02
C SER A 137 12.68 -2.31 -1.60
N SER A 138 12.24 -2.09 -2.83
CA SER A 138 11.46 -3.07 -3.60
C SER A 138 12.22 -4.37 -3.93
N THR A 139 13.55 -4.35 -3.80
CA THR A 139 14.45 -5.46 -4.16
C THR A 139 14.68 -6.47 -3.04
N VAL A 140 14.21 -6.21 -1.82
CA VAL A 140 14.25 -7.17 -0.71
C VAL A 140 13.59 -8.50 -1.11
N SER A 141 14.01 -9.61 -0.49
CA SER A 141 13.45 -10.92 -0.80
C SER A 141 11.99 -11.05 -0.33
N LEU A 142 11.26 -12.03 -0.88
CA LEU A 142 9.90 -12.33 -0.43
C LEU A 142 9.87 -12.72 1.05
N ASP A 143 10.80 -13.57 1.49
CA ASP A 143 10.87 -14.02 2.89
C ASP A 143 11.21 -12.85 3.83
N ALA A 144 12.10 -11.94 3.43
CA ALA A 144 12.39 -10.72 4.20
C ALA A 144 11.15 -9.82 4.31
N MET A 145 10.43 -9.58 3.21
CA MET A 145 9.18 -8.80 3.25
C MET A 145 8.14 -9.43 4.19
N LYS A 146 7.98 -10.75 4.11
CA LYS A 146 7.08 -11.50 5.01
C LYS A 146 7.48 -11.36 6.48
N ALA A 147 8.77 -11.46 6.78
CA ALA A 147 9.29 -11.27 8.13
C ALA A 147 9.02 -9.83 8.62
N ASN A 148 9.33 -8.83 7.80
CA ASN A 148 9.12 -7.42 8.14
C ASN A 148 7.64 -7.10 8.43
N PHE A 149 6.72 -7.60 7.60
CA PHE A 149 5.28 -7.42 7.85
C PHE A 149 4.82 -8.13 9.12
N TYR A 150 5.34 -9.32 9.38
CA TYR A 150 5.07 -10.05 10.62
C TYR A 150 5.58 -9.29 11.85
N THR A 151 6.85 -8.87 11.84
CA THR A 151 7.46 -8.07 12.91
C THR A 151 6.63 -6.82 13.21
N ALA A 152 6.24 -6.07 12.17
CA ALA A 152 5.42 -4.86 12.36
C ALA A 152 4.06 -5.15 13.01
N ILE A 153 3.34 -6.17 12.51
CA ILE A 153 1.97 -6.44 12.95
C ILE A 153 1.94 -7.18 14.29
N ALA A 154 2.67 -8.28 14.41
CA ALA A 154 2.67 -9.14 15.59
C ALA A 154 3.57 -8.62 16.71
N GLY A 155 4.73 -8.05 16.36
CA GLY A 155 5.72 -7.56 17.33
C GLY A 155 5.48 -6.11 17.77
N HIS A 156 5.11 -5.23 16.83
CA HIS A 156 4.99 -3.79 17.10
C HIS A 156 3.56 -3.25 17.05
N ASN A 157 2.56 -4.08 16.76
CA ASN A 157 1.17 -3.65 16.63
C ASN A 157 0.99 -2.43 15.70
N ALA A 158 1.76 -2.37 14.61
CA ALA A 158 1.81 -1.25 13.69
C ALA A 158 1.60 -1.71 12.24
N PRO A 159 0.86 -0.95 11.42
CA PRO A 159 0.64 -1.31 10.02
C PRO A 159 1.85 -0.95 9.17
N PRO A 160 2.41 -1.88 8.37
CA PRO A 160 3.25 -1.51 7.23
C PRO A 160 2.47 -0.67 6.22
N ILE A 161 3.16 0.22 5.51
CA ILE A 161 2.62 0.97 4.37
C ILE A 161 3.41 0.60 3.13
N ILE A 162 2.73 0.07 2.13
CA ILE A 162 3.33 -0.41 0.87
C ILE A 162 3.09 0.58 -0.26
N SER A 163 4.00 0.65 -1.23
CA SER A 163 3.74 1.27 -2.53
C SER A 163 3.72 0.20 -3.61
N ALA A 164 2.63 0.13 -4.38
CA ALA A 164 2.39 -0.98 -5.31
C ALA A 164 1.82 -0.52 -6.66
N THR A 165 2.14 -1.30 -7.71
CA THR A 165 1.49 -1.25 -9.02
C THR A 165 0.59 -2.46 -9.17
N MET A 166 -0.72 -2.23 -9.22
CA MET A 166 -1.75 -3.26 -9.16
C MET A 166 -2.26 -3.60 -10.55
N SER A 167 -2.63 -4.87 -10.74
CA SER A 167 -3.18 -5.40 -11.98
C SER A 167 -4.27 -6.40 -11.66
N THR A 168 -5.42 -6.28 -12.33
CA THR A 168 -6.51 -7.26 -12.22
C THR A 168 -6.09 -8.64 -12.71
N ALA A 169 -5.14 -8.72 -13.65
CA ALA A 169 -4.56 -9.99 -14.09
C ALA A 169 -3.79 -10.74 -12.98
N ASP A 170 -3.32 -10.01 -11.96
CA ASP A 170 -2.63 -10.56 -10.79
C ASP A 170 -3.57 -10.78 -9.59
N GLY A 171 -4.89 -10.67 -9.80
CA GLY A 171 -5.92 -10.87 -8.79
C GLY A 171 -6.25 -9.65 -7.93
N TRP A 172 -5.73 -8.46 -8.26
CA TRP A 172 -6.11 -7.22 -7.56
C TRP A 172 -7.52 -6.77 -7.93
N PRO A 173 -8.26 -6.09 -7.03
CA PRO A 173 -9.63 -5.63 -7.31
C PRO A 173 -9.72 -4.64 -8.49
N TYR A 174 -8.62 -3.95 -8.80
CA TYR A 174 -8.49 -2.99 -9.89
C TYR A 174 -7.03 -2.84 -10.31
N ALA A 175 -6.82 -2.17 -11.44
CA ALA A 175 -5.49 -1.85 -11.95
C ALA A 175 -5.16 -0.38 -11.68
N LEU A 176 -4.01 -0.10 -11.05
CA LEU A 176 -3.47 1.24 -10.84
C LEU A 176 -1.95 1.22 -10.98
N ASN A 177 -1.38 2.24 -11.61
CA ASN A 177 0.06 2.32 -11.87
C ASN A 177 0.87 2.59 -10.61
N ALA A 178 0.29 3.28 -9.63
CA ALA A 178 0.90 3.43 -8.32
C ALA A 178 -0.17 3.73 -7.26
N HIS A 179 -0.02 3.12 -6.09
CA HIS A 179 -0.94 3.27 -4.98
C HIS A 179 -0.24 2.98 -3.66
N ALA A 180 -0.67 3.63 -2.59
CA ALA A 180 -0.21 3.35 -1.24
C ALA A 180 -1.35 2.72 -0.43
N MET A 181 -1.03 1.66 0.29
CA MET A 181 -1.99 0.90 1.10
C MET A 181 -1.35 0.46 2.41
N CYS A 182 -2.17 0.24 3.44
CA CYS A 182 -1.71 -0.34 4.69
C CYS A 182 -1.82 -1.88 4.64
N ILE A 183 -0.90 -2.57 5.30
CA ILE A 183 -1.06 -3.99 5.63
C ILE A 183 -1.54 -4.08 7.07
N THR A 184 -2.66 -4.74 7.31
CA THR A 184 -3.33 -4.80 8.62
C THR A 184 -3.38 -6.20 9.21
N GLY A 185 -2.92 -7.20 8.45
CA GLY A 185 -2.85 -8.55 8.93
C GLY A 185 -1.95 -9.44 8.11
N ILE A 186 -1.48 -10.50 8.74
CA ILE A 186 -0.66 -11.54 8.12
C ILE A 186 -0.99 -12.89 8.76
N THR A 187 -1.03 -13.95 7.97
CA THR A 187 -1.21 -15.29 8.50
C THR A 187 0.03 -15.79 9.23
N SER A 188 -0.11 -16.73 10.17
CA SER A 188 1.03 -17.29 10.93
C SER A 188 2.06 -17.98 10.03
N ASP A 189 1.62 -18.57 8.91
CA ASP A 189 2.49 -19.11 7.85
C ASP A 189 3.06 -18.04 6.90
N ARG A 190 2.67 -16.77 7.09
CA ARG A 190 3.05 -15.59 6.31
C ARG A 190 2.70 -15.68 4.83
N GLY A 191 1.78 -16.58 4.46
CA GLY A 191 1.36 -16.84 3.09
C GLY A 191 0.38 -15.81 2.53
N MET A 192 -0.46 -15.23 3.40
CA MET A 192 -1.49 -14.27 3.05
C MET A 192 -1.38 -13.01 3.90
N VAL A 193 -1.77 -11.88 3.33
CA VAL A 193 -1.83 -10.59 4.02
C VAL A 193 -3.20 -9.94 3.84
N MET A 194 -3.63 -9.18 4.84
CA MET A 194 -4.79 -8.32 4.78
C MET A 194 -4.34 -6.92 4.37
N VAL A 195 -4.87 -6.43 3.26
CA VAL A 195 -4.61 -5.11 2.70
C VAL A 195 -5.77 -4.21 3.07
N ALA A 196 -5.47 -3.03 3.61
CA ALA A 196 -6.43 -1.96 3.84
C ALA A 196 -6.18 -0.83 2.85
N ASP A 197 -7.23 -0.45 2.12
CA ASP A 197 -7.13 0.33 0.90
C ASP A 197 -8.14 1.48 0.87
N SER A 198 -7.62 2.71 0.83
CA SER A 198 -8.40 3.94 0.82
C SER A 198 -9.09 4.24 -0.51
N TYR A 199 -8.75 3.52 -1.59
CA TYR A 199 -9.30 3.76 -2.92
C TYR A 199 -10.54 2.92 -3.20
N ILE A 200 -10.74 1.78 -2.53
CA ILE A 200 -11.93 0.94 -2.69
C ILE A 200 -13.23 1.75 -2.64
N PRO A 201 -13.46 2.66 -1.66
CA PRO A 201 -14.72 3.37 -1.58
C PRO A 201 -15.03 4.27 -2.80
N TRP A 202 -14.00 4.69 -3.56
CA TRP A 202 -14.20 5.40 -4.84
C TRP A 202 -14.67 4.48 -5.95
N VAL A 203 -14.17 3.24 -5.97
CA VAL A 203 -14.52 2.24 -6.98
C VAL A 203 -15.87 1.58 -6.64
N ASN A 204 -16.12 1.32 -5.36
CA ASN A 204 -17.31 0.70 -4.83
C ASN A 204 -17.54 1.13 -3.38
N GLY A 205 -18.38 2.15 -3.19
CA GLY A 205 -18.67 2.74 -1.87
C GLY A 205 -19.31 1.79 -0.84
N SER A 206 -19.80 0.62 -1.26
CA SER A 206 -20.39 -0.39 -0.37
C SER A 206 -19.43 -1.54 -0.04
N ALA A 207 -18.22 -1.57 -0.63
CA ALA A 207 -17.26 -2.63 -0.40
C ALA A 207 -16.44 -2.41 0.88
N SER A 208 -15.98 -3.51 1.48
CA SER A 208 -14.99 -3.47 2.55
C SER A 208 -13.71 -2.80 2.07
N THR A 209 -13.18 -1.85 2.84
CA THR A 209 -11.85 -1.28 2.58
C THR A 209 -10.71 -2.26 2.83
N GLN A 210 -11.02 -3.46 3.33
CA GLN A 210 -10.05 -4.51 3.59
C GLN A 210 -10.33 -5.76 2.75
N TYR A 211 -9.27 -6.32 2.16
CA TYR A 211 -9.30 -7.56 1.39
C TYR A 211 -8.00 -8.34 1.57
N VAL A 212 -8.02 -9.62 1.22
CA VAL A 212 -6.89 -10.53 1.42
C VAL A 212 -6.15 -10.75 0.10
N MET A 213 -4.82 -10.69 0.14
CA MET A 213 -3.93 -10.96 -0.99
C MET A 213 -2.86 -11.98 -0.60
N PRO A 214 -2.43 -12.87 -1.52
CA PRO A 214 -1.23 -13.66 -1.31
C PRO A 214 0.01 -12.76 -1.13
N SER A 215 0.89 -13.11 -0.19
CA SER A 215 2.14 -12.36 0.03
C SER A 215 3.00 -12.31 -1.24
N THR A 216 2.92 -13.34 -2.11
CA THR A 216 3.59 -13.36 -3.42
C THR A 216 3.05 -12.28 -4.36
N SER A 217 1.72 -12.12 -4.43
CA SER A 217 1.09 -11.08 -5.26
C SER A 217 1.44 -9.68 -4.76
N VAL A 218 1.47 -9.46 -3.45
CA VAL A 218 1.90 -8.19 -2.85
C VAL A 218 3.37 -7.90 -3.17
N LYS A 219 4.26 -8.89 -3.04
CA LYS A 219 5.67 -8.72 -3.38
C LYS A 219 5.88 -8.33 -4.84
N SER A 220 5.18 -8.99 -5.76
CA SER A 220 5.25 -8.69 -7.20
C SER A 220 4.76 -7.28 -7.50
N ALA A 221 3.69 -6.83 -6.85
CA ALA A 221 3.15 -5.48 -7.04
C ALA A 221 4.10 -4.39 -6.50
N ILE A 222 4.74 -4.62 -5.35
CA ILE A 222 5.78 -3.74 -4.79
C ILE A 222 7.01 -3.70 -5.71
N ALA A 223 7.46 -4.86 -6.20
CA ALA A 223 8.60 -4.96 -7.11
C ALA A 223 8.35 -4.21 -8.43
N ARG A 224 7.14 -4.35 -8.99
CA ARG A 224 6.72 -3.63 -10.21
C ARG A 224 6.70 -2.12 -10.02
N ARG A 225 6.27 -1.67 -8.83
CA ARG A 225 6.28 -0.24 -8.49
C ARG A 225 7.68 0.34 -8.36
N GLY A 226 8.62 -0.46 -7.86
CA GLY A 226 10.03 -0.12 -7.75
C GLY A 226 10.42 0.66 -6.48
N ILE A 227 9.46 1.16 -5.69
CA ILE A 227 9.75 1.99 -4.51
C ILE A 227 10.03 1.13 -3.28
N GLY A 228 9.06 0.31 -2.85
CA GLY A 228 9.19 -0.53 -1.65
C GLY A 228 8.07 -0.30 -0.64
N TYR A 229 8.41 -0.32 0.65
CA TYR A 229 7.47 -0.17 1.76
C TYR A 229 8.15 0.37 3.02
N ILE A 230 7.35 0.83 3.98
CA ILE A 230 7.78 1.20 5.34
C ILE A 230 7.07 0.31 6.37
N PHE A 231 7.72 -0.01 7.49
CA PHE A 231 7.20 -0.90 8.54
C PHE A 231 7.76 -0.58 9.94
#